data_AF-A0A348N229-F1
#
_entry.id   AF-A0A348N229-F1
#
_cell.length_a   1.000
_cell.length_b   1.000
_cell.length_c   1.000
_cell.angle_alpha   90.00
_cell.angle_beta   90.00
_cell.angle_gamma   90.00
#
_symmetry.space_group_name_H-M   'P 1'
#
loop_
_entity.id
_entity.type
_entity.pdbx_description
1 polymer ?
#
loop_
_entity_poly.entity_id
_entity_poly.type
_entity_poly.pdbx_seq_one_letter_code
_entity_poly.pdbx_strand_id
1 'polypeptide(L)'
;ELLGTMMGGYNITPLIDLLDDEVTAPTAQHALSHTLLVYDAYYDIVEKSADNHYAKKVIESWAEAEWFTARPALAEAITVTVFKVAGETNTDDLSPATEAWSRPDIPLHAKAMLVNRQSEGLEQIEQLKKAGHPIAYVGDVVGTGSSRKSAINSVLWHMGQDIPFVPNKRQGGVILGGNIAPIFFNTAEDSGALPIECDVQQLNTGDVITIYPYEGKIVN
;
A
#
# COMPACT_ATOMS: atom_id res chain seq x y z
N GLU A 1 -12.06 -18.76 -9.60
CA GLU A 1 -12.01 -17.34 -9.20
C GLU A 1 -11.31 -17.14 -7.86
N LEU A 2 -11.83 -17.68 -6.74
CA LEU A 2 -11.27 -17.44 -5.39
C LEU A 2 -9.79 -17.81 -5.21
N LEU A 3 -9.31 -18.90 -5.83
CA LEU A 3 -7.89 -19.24 -5.78
C LEU A 3 -6.99 -18.12 -6.34
N GLY A 4 -7.48 -17.34 -7.31
CA GLY A 4 -6.75 -16.21 -7.88
C GLY A 4 -6.61 -15.02 -6.93
N THR A 5 -7.38 -14.95 -5.84
CA THR A 5 -7.31 -13.85 -4.88
C THR A 5 -6.38 -14.12 -3.71
N MET A 6 -5.73 -15.29 -3.67
CA MET A 6 -4.90 -15.73 -2.53
C MET A 6 -3.43 -15.26 -2.62
N MET A 7 -3.11 -14.35 -3.55
CA MET A 7 -1.78 -13.74 -3.79
C MET A 7 -0.67 -14.69 -4.27
N GLY A 8 -0.55 -15.87 -3.68
CA GLY A 8 0.47 -16.88 -3.98
C GLY A 8 0.63 -17.93 -2.88
N GLY A 9 1.45 -18.95 -3.14
CA GLY A 9 1.65 -20.09 -2.25
C GLY A 9 0.79 -21.29 -2.63
N TYR A 10 -0.05 -21.79 -1.70
CA TYR A 10 -0.80 -23.04 -1.89
C TYR A 10 -1.87 -22.99 -3.00
N ASN A 11 -2.22 -21.80 -3.50
CA ASN A 11 -3.16 -21.63 -4.59
C ASN A 11 -2.54 -21.86 -5.98
N ILE A 12 -1.21 -21.85 -6.11
CA ILE A 12 -0.54 -21.87 -7.42
C ILE A 12 -0.69 -23.22 -8.12
N THR A 13 -0.28 -24.32 -7.48
CA THR A 13 -0.39 -25.65 -8.10
C THR A 13 -1.83 -25.99 -8.51
N PRO A 14 -2.85 -25.78 -7.67
CA PRO A 14 -4.24 -25.98 -8.09
C PRO A 14 -4.63 -25.11 -9.29
N LEU A 15 -4.18 -23.85 -9.38
CA LEU A 15 -4.47 -23.00 -10.53
C LEU A 15 -3.82 -23.53 -11.81
N ILE A 16 -2.61 -24.10 -11.73
CA ILE A 16 -1.93 -24.69 -12.89
C ILE A 16 -2.65 -25.96 -13.36
N ASP A 17 -3.05 -26.83 -12.43
CA ASP A 17 -3.80 -28.05 -12.75
C ASP A 17 -5.14 -27.74 -13.42
N LEU A 18 -5.82 -26.67 -12.97
CA LEU A 18 -7.10 -26.22 -13.55
C LEU A 18 -6.97 -25.71 -15.00
N LEU A 19 -5.77 -25.49 -15.53
CA LEU A 19 -5.59 -25.19 -16.96
C LEU A 19 -5.91 -26.37 -17.87
N ASP A 20 -5.95 -27.60 -17.34
CA ASP A 20 -6.23 -28.82 -18.12
C ASP A 20 -7.72 -29.16 -18.24
N ASP A 21 -8.60 -28.43 -17.52
CA ASP A 21 -10.05 -28.60 -17.57
C ASP A 21 -10.72 -27.43 -18.30
N GLU A 22 -11.32 -27.69 -19.46
CA GLU A 22 -11.95 -26.66 -20.33
C GLU A 22 -12.98 -25.77 -19.64
N VAL A 23 -13.67 -26.27 -18.60
CA VAL A 23 -14.66 -25.47 -17.85
C VAL A 23 -13.96 -24.46 -16.96
N THR A 24 -12.83 -24.83 -16.37
CA THR A 24 -12.12 -24.01 -15.38
C THR A 24 -10.93 -23.23 -15.94
N ALA A 25 -10.36 -23.69 -17.07
CA ALA A 25 -9.15 -23.16 -17.67
C ALA A 25 -9.22 -21.67 -18.02
N PRO A 26 -10.32 -21.12 -18.58
CA PRO A 26 -10.41 -19.67 -18.81
C PRO A 26 -10.26 -18.85 -17.51
N THR A 27 -10.83 -19.34 -16.42
CA THR A 27 -10.78 -18.67 -15.11
C THR A 27 -9.41 -18.81 -14.47
N ALA A 28 -8.80 -20.00 -14.56
CA ALA A 28 -7.46 -20.24 -14.04
C ALA A 28 -6.39 -19.44 -14.79
N GLN A 29 -6.50 -19.36 -16.12
CA GLN A 29 -5.64 -18.52 -16.96
C GLN A 29 -5.72 -17.06 -16.54
N HIS A 30 -6.92 -16.49 -16.40
CA HIS A 30 -7.08 -15.11 -15.97
C HIS A 30 -6.45 -14.85 -14.59
N ALA A 31 -6.63 -15.78 -13.64
CA ALA A 31 -6.03 -15.68 -12.32
C ALA A 31 -4.49 -15.73 -12.36
N LEU A 32 -3.89 -16.69 -13.05
CA LEU A 32 -2.44 -16.83 -13.17
C LEU A 32 -1.81 -15.62 -13.89
N SER A 33 -2.49 -15.06 -14.89
CA SER A 33 -2.06 -13.89 -15.65
C SER A 33 -1.81 -12.65 -14.77
N HIS A 34 -2.51 -12.55 -13.63
CA HIS A 34 -2.39 -11.45 -12.68
C HIS A 34 -1.67 -11.84 -11.37
N THR A 35 -1.17 -13.08 -11.28
CA THR A 35 -0.49 -13.60 -10.08
C THR A 35 1.01 -13.35 -10.19
N LEU A 36 1.58 -12.58 -9.25
CA LEU A 36 3.00 -12.21 -9.27
C LEU A 36 3.89 -13.25 -8.57
N LEU A 37 3.38 -13.87 -7.51
CA LEU A 37 4.15 -14.75 -6.62
C LEU A 37 4.15 -16.20 -7.13
N VAL A 38 4.52 -16.38 -8.41
CA VAL A 38 4.60 -17.69 -9.07
C VAL A 38 5.94 -18.40 -8.84
N TYR A 39 7.03 -17.66 -8.62
CA TYR A 39 8.37 -18.19 -8.35
C TYR A 39 8.76 -19.32 -9.32
N ASP A 40 9.26 -20.45 -8.82
CA ASP A 40 9.72 -21.59 -9.64
C ASP A 40 8.57 -22.29 -10.39
N ALA A 41 7.31 -22.15 -9.95
CA ALA A 41 6.15 -22.68 -10.68
C ALA A 41 5.95 -21.99 -12.04
N TYR A 42 6.68 -20.90 -12.30
CA TYR A 42 6.87 -20.36 -13.65
C TYR A 42 7.29 -21.45 -14.65
N TYR A 43 8.24 -22.32 -14.29
CA TYR A 43 8.75 -23.35 -15.20
C TYR A 43 7.68 -24.40 -15.52
N ASP A 44 6.82 -24.76 -14.57
CA ASP A 44 5.70 -25.67 -14.78
C ASP A 44 4.72 -25.11 -15.83
N ILE A 45 4.47 -23.80 -15.79
CA ILE A 45 3.59 -23.11 -16.74
C ILE A 45 4.25 -23.00 -18.11
N VAL A 46 5.56 -22.74 -18.16
CA VAL A 46 6.33 -22.73 -19.42
C VAL A 46 6.32 -24.11 -20.07
N GLU A 47 6.59 -25.19 -19.34
CA GLU A 47 6.55 -26.55 -19.87
C GLU A 47 5.14 -26.87 -20.38
N LYS A 48 4.10 -26.58 -19.59
CA LYS A 48 2.71 -26.79 -19.98
C LYS A 48 2.31 -25.97 -21.21
N SER A 49 2.89 -24.78 -21.41
CA SER A 49 2.59 -23.92 -22.57
C SER A 49 2.99 -24.50 -23.92
N ALA A 50 3.81 -25.56 -23.95
CA ALA A 50 4.16 -26.27 -25.18
C ALA A 50 2.91 -26.86 -25.87
N ASP A 51 1.98 -27.40 -25.08
CA ASP A 51 0.82 -28.15 -25.58
C ASP A 51 -0.54 -27.64 -25.05
N ASN A 52 -0.56 -26.73 -24.07
CA ASN A 52 -1.80 -26.15 -23.52
C ASN A 52 -1.96 -24.67 -23.93
N HIS A 53 -3.02 -24.39 -24.70
CA HIS A 53 -3.34 -23.03 -25.20
C HIS A 53 -3.57 -22.01 -24.08
N TYR A 54 -4.16 -22.40 -22.95
CA TYR A 54 -4.39 -21.51 -21.82
C TYR A 54 -3.09 -21.17 -21.10
N ALA A 55 -2.20 -22.14 -20.91
CA ALA A 55 -0.86 -21.89 -20.35
C ALA A 55 -0.04 -20.95 -21.23
N LYS A 56 -0.13 -21.11 -22.56
CA LYS A 56 0.50 -20.17 -23.52
C LYS A 56 0.00 -18.73 -23.34
N LYS A 57 -1.31 -18.54 -23.17
CA LYS A 57 -1.89 -17.22 -22.89
C LYS A 57 -1.40 -16.60 -21.58
N VAL A 58 -1.14 -17.41 -20.55
CA VAL A 58 -0.54 -16.92 -19.30
C VAL A 58 0.85 -16.34 -19.56
N ILE A 59 1.70 -17.05 -20.32
CA ILE A 59 3.04 -16.59 -20.68
C ILE A 59 2.99 -15.30 -21.52
N GLU A 60 2.09 -15.24 -22.50
CA GLU A 60 1.87 -14.05 -23.34
C GLU A 60 1.44 -12.84 -22.49
N SER A 61 0.46 -13.01 -21.60
CA SER A 61 0.02 -11.96 -20.67
C SER A 61 1.16 -11.45 -19.78
N TRP A 62 2.02 -12.34 -19.28
CA TRP A 62 3.17 -11.93 -18.47
C TRP A 62 4.21 -11.17 -19.29
N ALA A 63 4.45 -11.58 -20.53
CA ALA A 63 5.37 -10.90 -21.44
C ALA A 63 4.88 -9.49 -21.81
N GLU A 64 3.57 -9.32 -21.99
CA GLU A 64 2.92 -8.02 -22.23
C GLU A 64 2.68 -7.19 -20.95
N ALA A 65 3.11 -7.71 -19.80
CA ALA A 65 2.97 -7.08 -18.49
C ALA A 65 1.53 -6.68 -18.13
N GLU A 66 0.52 -7.49 -18.50
CA GLU A 66 -0.90 -7.19 -18.22
C GLU A 66 -1.17 -7.03 -16.72
N TRP A 67 -0.43 -7.75 -15.86
CA TRP A 67 -0.49 -7.60 -14.40
C TRP A 67 -0.17 -6.18 -13.92
N PHE A 68 0.59 -5.41 -14.70
CA PHE A 68 0.95 -4.01 -14.42
C PHE A 68 0.03 -3.05 -15.18
N THR A 69 -0.12 -3.24 -16.49
CA THR A 69 -0.86 -2.31 -17.38
C THR A 69 -2.37 -2.32 -17.15
N ALA A 70 -2.93 -3.40 -16.59
CA ALA A 70 -4.33 -3.43 -16.17
C ALA A 70 -4.61 -2.64 -14.88
N ARG A 71 -3.58 -2.23 -14.13
CA ARG A 71 -3.75 -1.45 -12.90
C ARG A 71 -3.94 0.04 -13.23
N PRO A 72 -4.76 0.77 -12.47
CA PRO A 72 -4.87 2.22 -12.63
C PRO A 72 -3.50 2.90 -12.49
N ALA A 73 -3.16 3.78 -13.43
CA ALA A 73 -2.00 4.64 -13.30
C ALA A 73 -2.15 5.61 -12.12
N LEU A 74 -1.04 6.13 -11.62
CA LEU A 74 -1.07 7.21 -10.62
C LEU A 74 -1.83 8.42 -11.20
N ALA A 75 -2.76 8.98 -10.44
CA ALA A 75 -3.58 10.10 -10.90
C ALA A 75 -2.73 11.35 -11.20
N GLU A 76 -3.11 12.11 -12.22
CA GLU A 76 -2.45 13.38 -12.56
C GLU A 76 -2.63 14.45 -11.46
N ALA A 77 -3.74 14.36 -10.71
CA ALA A 77 -4.07 15.22 -9.59
C ALA A 77 -4.64 14.38 -8.43
N ILE A 78 -4.12 14.58 -7.23
CA ILE A 78 -4.54 13.91 -5.99
C ILE A 78 -4.93 14.97 -4.98
N THR A 79 -6.23 15.10 -4.70
CA THR A 79 -6.73 16.00 -3.65
C THR A 79 -6.75 15.29 -2.31
N VAL A 80 -6.10 15.87 -1.30
CA VAL A 80 -5.97 15.32 0.05
C VAL A 80 -6.27 16.36 1.11
N THR A 81 -6.75 15.92 2.26
CA THR A 81 -6.83 16.73 3.49
C THR A 81 -5.58 16.53 4.32
N VAL A 82 -4.95 17.62 4.74
CA VAL A 82 -3.71 17.59 5.54
C VAL A 82 -4.00 17.20 6.98
N PHE A 83 -3.26 16.21 7.49
CA PHE A 83 -3.07 15.96 8.92
C PHE A 83 -1.61 16.22 9.28
N LYS A 84 -1.32 17.38 9.90
CA LYS A 84 0.03 17.80 10.22
C LYS A 84 0.40 17.50 11.67
N VAL A 85 1.57 16.89 11.85
CA VAL A 85 2.26 16.72 13.13
C VAL A 85 3.52 17.59 13.10
N ALA A 86 3.51 18.69 13.86
CA ALA A 86 4.62 19.63 13.89
C ALA A 86 5.89 19.04 14.55
N GLY A 87 7.04 19.54 14.11
CA GLY A 87 8.36 19.10 14.54
C GLY A 87 8.76 17.73 13.98
N GLU A 88 9.59 17.03 14.73
CA GLU A 88 10.10 15.71 14.35
C GLU A 88 9.18 14.59 14.84
N THR A 89 8.58 13.82 13.93
CA THR A 89 7.88 12.57 14.23
C THR A 89 8.89 11.42 14.26
N ASN A 90 9.11 10.86 15.46
CA ASN A 90 9.88 9.63 15.61
C ASN A 90 9.00 8.41 15.32
N THR A 91 9.59 7.32 14.85
CA THR A 91 8.88 6.04 14.69
C THR A 91 8.27 5.51 15.99
N ASP A 92 8.80 5.86 17.16
CA ASP A 92 8.20 5.54 18.46
C ASP A 92 6.88 6.30 18.70
N ASP A 93 6.75 7.53 18.17
CA ASP A 93 5.48 8.28 18.24
C ASP A 93 4.37 7.56 17.45
N LEU A 94 4.72 6.90 16.35
CA LEU A 94 3.78 6.18 15.48
C LEU A 94 3.54 4.72 15.93
N SER A 95 4.50 4.14 16.65
CA SER A 95 4.49 2.76 17.11
C SER A 95 5.29 2.63 18.41
N PRO A 96 4.67 2.96 19.56
CA PRO A 96 5.36 3.01 20.85
C PRO A 96 6.02 1.67 21.22
N ALA A 97 7.21 1.74 21.84
CA ALA A 97 7.90 0.54 22.31
C ALA A 97 7.11 -0.25 23.37
N THR A 98 6.32 0.44 24.20
CA THR A 98 5.44 -0.19 25.22
C THR A 98 4.37 -1.07 24.59
N GLU A 99 3.98 -0.78 23.34
CA GLU A 99 2.98 -1.51 22.58
C GLU A 99 3.60 -2.49 21.57
N ALA A 100 4.89 -2.82 21.70
CA ALA A 100 5.57 -3.69 20.74
C ALA A 100 4.93 -5.08 20.60
N TRP A 101 4.28 -5.57 21.65
CA TRP A 101 3.59 -6.87 21.69
C TRP A 101 2.41 -6.96 20.73
N SER A 102 1.74 -5.83 20.43
CA SER A 102 0.54 -5.79 19.58
C SER A 102 0.85 -5.56 18.09
N ARG A 103 2.10 -5.28 17.72
CA ARG A 103 2.53 -4.96 16.34
C ARG A 103 2.01 -5.89 15.24
N PRO A 104 1.89 -7.22 15.44
CA PRO A 104 1.35 -8.12 14.41
C PRO A 104 -0.14 -7.91 14.13
N ASP A 105 -0.91 -7.40 15.10
CA ASP A 105 -2.32 -7.03 14.95
C ASP A 105 -2.41 -5.55 14.57
N ILE A 106 -2.36 -5.26 13.26
CA ILE A 106 -2.31 -3.89 12.73
C ILE A 106 -3.47 -3.01 13.24
N PRO A 107 -4.76 -3.43 13.16
CA PRO A 107 -5.86 -2.62 13.66
C PRO A 107 -5.78 -2.34 15.17
N LEU A 108 -5.31 -3.30 15.97
CA LEU A 108 -5.12 -3.11 17.40
C LEU A 108 -3.97 -2.14 17.68
N HIS A 109 -2.80 -2.38 17.07
CA HIS A 109 -1.60 -1.59 17.30
C HIS A 109 -1.78 -0.13 16.84
N ALA A 110 -2.51 0.10 15.75
CA ALA A 110 -2.77 1.42 15.21
C ALA A 110 -3.55 2.34 16.17
N LYS A 111 -4.21 1.79 17.21
CA LYS A 111 -4.86 2.58 18.27
C LYS A 111 -3.88 3.29 19.18
N ALA A 112 -2.62 2.86 19.22
CA ALA A 112 -1.56 3.47 20.00
C ALA A 112 -0.78 4.56 19.24
N MET A 113 -1.11 4.78 17.95
CA MET A 113 -0.44 5.78 17.13
C MET A 113 -0.64 7.18 17.72
N LEU A 114 0.46 7.92 17.92
CA LEU A 114 0.54 9.28 18.46
C LEU A 114 0.02 9.48 19.89
N VAL A 115 -0.31 8.42 20.64
CA VAL A 115 -0.97 8.54 21.96
C VAL A 115 -0.22 9.44 22.96
N ASN A 116 1.11 9.42 22.95
CA ASN A 116 1.95 10.22 23.84
C ASN A 116 2.29 11.61 23.30
N ARG A 117 2.16 11.82 21.98
CA ARG A 117 2.56 13.05 21.30
C ARG A 117 1.38 13.98 21.04
N GLN A 118 0.25 13.40 20.66
CA GLN A 118 -0.98 14.09 20.29
C GLN A 118 -2.14 13.17 20.65
N SER A 119 -2.55 13.21 21.92
CA SER A 119 -3.54 12.29 22.50
C SER A 119 -4.88 12.30 21.77
N GLU A 120 -5.25 13.42 21.15
CA GLU A 120 -6.48 13.59 20.35
C GLU A 120 -6.26 13.35 18.84
N GLY A 121 -5.09 12.85 18.45
CA GLY A 121 -4.69 12.71 17.05
C GLY A 121 -5.58 11.77 16.26
N LEU A 122 -6.04 10.67 16.87
CA LEU A 122 -6.95 9.73 16.23
C LEU A 122 -8.35 10.31 16.05
N GLU A 123 -8.90 11.02 17.05
CA GLU A 123 -10.19 11.70 16.88
C GLU A 123 -10.12 12.78 15.81
N GLN A 124 -9.01 13.51 15.72
CA GLN A 124 -8.80 14.52 14.69
C GLN A 124 -8.77 13.90 13.29
N ILE A 125 -8.08 12.77 13.12
CA ILE A 125 -8.09 12.01 11.84
C ILE A 125 -9.53 11.62 11.45
N GLU A 126 -10.33 11.09 12.39
CA GLU A 126 -11.73 10.73 12.13
C GLU A 126 -12.60 11.94 11.78
N GLN A 127 -12.31 13.12 12.34
CA GLN A 127 -12.98 14.36 11.94
C GLN A 127 -12.59 14.79 10.52
N LEU A 128 -11.31 14.72 10.16
CA LEU A 128 -10.82 15.09 8.83
C LEU A 128 -11.37 14.18 7.74
N LYS A 129 -11.59 12.89 8.02
CA LYS A 129 -12.23 11.95 7.07
C LYS A 129 -13.62 12.43 6.61
N LYS A 130 -14.32 13.22 7.43
CA LYS A 130 -15.64 13.78 7.07
C LYS A 130 -15.59 14.81 5.95
N ALA A 131 -14.41 15.35 5.64
CA ALA A 131 -14.22 16.24 4.49
C ALA A 131 -14.34 15.52 3.14
N GLY A 132 -14.30 14.18 3.13
CA GLY A 132 -14.53 13.38 1.91
C GLY A 132 -13.31 13.19 1.01
N HIS A 133 -12.14 13.70 1.41
CA HIS A 133 -10.87 13.47 0.72
C HIS A 133 -9.97 12.50 1.51
N PRO A 134 -9.08 11.74 0.84
CA PRO A 134 -8.01 11.01 1.51
C PRO A 134 -7.17 11.93 2.40
N ILE A 135 -6.58 11.38 3.46
CA ILE A 135 -5.74 12.16 4.38
C ILE A 135 -4.27 11.97 3.99
N ALA A 136 -3.51 13.07 3.98
CA ALA A 136 -2.05 13.02 3.89
C ALA A 136 -1.43 13.24 5.28
N TYR A 137 -0.49 12.38 5.64
CA TYR A 137 0.34 12.60 6.83
C TYR A 137 1.40 13.66 6.50
N VAL A 138 1.47 14.74 7.28
CA VAL A 138 2.41 15.83 7.05
C VAL A 138 3.26 16.05 8.30
N GLY A 139 4.57 16.22 8.15
CA GLY A 139 5.45 16.57 9.27
C GLY A 139 6.72 17.30 8.84
N ASP A 140 7.33 18.05 9.76
CA ASP A 140 8.54 18.81 9.41
C ASP A 140 9.75 17.87 9.23
N VAL A 141 9.89 16.90 10.12
CA VAL A 141 10.81 15.76 9.97
C VAL A 141 10.05 14.48 10.29
N VAL A 142 10.09 13.47 9.42
CA VAL A 142 9.23 12.29 9.53
C VAL A 142 10.04 10.99 9.56
N GLY A 143 9.70 10.12 10.52
CA GLY A 143 10.11 8.72 10.49
C GLY A 143 11.51 8.43 11.02
N THR A 144 12.08 9.34 11.82
CA THR A 144 13.38 9.12 12.46
C THR A 144 13.33 7.98 13.48
N GLY A 145 14.51 7.50 13.89
CA GLY A 145 14.64 6.43 14.89
C GLY A 145 14.75 5.04 14.27
N SER A 146 14.18 4.04 14.94
CA SER A 146 14.41 2.64 14.58
C SER A 146 13.56 2.16 13.42
N SER A 147 14.11 1.24 12.63
CA SER A 147 13.35 0.55 11.58
C SER A 147 12.25 -0.32 12.22
N ARG A 148 11.01 0.13 12.15
CA ARG A 148 9.85 -0.64 12.59
C ARG A 148 8.69 -0.46 11.60
N LYS A 149 8.39 -1.52 10.84
CA LYS A 149 7.29 -1.52 9.86
C LYS A 149 5.92 -1.20 10.50
N SER A 150 5.77 -1.47 11.80
CA SER A 150 4.55 -1.12 12.53
C SER A 150 4.23 0.38 12.52
N ALA A 151 5.22 1.27 12.41
CA ALA A 151 4.98 2.71 12.31
C ALA A 151 4.24 3.06 11.01
N ILE A 152 4.72 2.57 9.85
CA ILE A 152 4.01 2.78 8.58
C ILE A 152 2.66 2.07 8.58
N ASN A 153 2.57 0.86 9.16
CA ASN A 153 1.30 0.13 9.21
C ASN A 153 0.23 0.92 9.96
N SER A 154 0.58 1.59 11.07
CA SER A 154 -0.35 2.46 11.82
C SER A 154 -0.81 3.66 10.98
N VAL A 155 0.12 4.34 10.30
CA VAL A 155 -0.22 5.48 9.43
C VAL A 155 -1.16 5.03 8.32
N LEU A 156 -0.81 3.96 7.59
CA LEU A 156 -1.62 3.45 6.48
C LEU A 156 -2.93 2.82 6.94
N TRP A 157 -3.01 2.29 8.16
CA TRP A 157 -4.27 1.82 8.72
C TRP A 157 -5.29 2.97 8.78
N HIS A 158 -4.84 4.16 9.17
CA HIS A 158 -5.72 5.32 9.31
C HIS A 158 -5.93 6.10 8.00
N MET A 159 -4.95 6.11 7.10
CA MET A 159 -4.89 7.03 5.94
C MET A 159 -4.75 6.34 4.58
N GLY A 160 -4.49 5.03 4.56
CA GLY A 160 -4.38 4.22 3.36
C GLY A 160 -5.72 3.66 2.88
N GLN A 161 -5.65 2.78 1.89
CA GLN A 161 -6.79 2.10 1.29
C GLN A 161 -6.75 0.59 1.56
N ASP A 162 -7.94 -0.01 1.59
CA ASP A 162 -8.09 -1.45 1.75
C ASP A 162 -7.49 -2.20 0.56
N ILE A 163 -6.95 -3.39 0.85
CA ILE A 163 -6.39 -4.28 -0.16
C ILE A 163 -7.43 -5.38 -0.41
N PRO A 164 -7.93 -5.56 -1.65
CA PRO A 164 -8.90 -6.60 -1.94
C PRO A 164 -8.43 -7.97 -1.45
N PHE A 165 -9.29 -8.67 -0.71
CA PHE A 165 -9.06 -10.02 -0.17
C PHE A 165 -7.91 -10.18 0.83
N VAL A 166 -7.26 -9.09 1.27
CA VAL A 166 -6.22 -9.13 2.30
C VAL A 166 -6.74 -8.44 3.58
N PRO A 167 -7.10 -9.21 4.62
CA PRO A 167 -7.69 -8.65 5.83
C PRO A 167 -6.67 -7.88 6.66
N ASN A 168 -7.17 -6.87 7.40
CA ASN A 168 -6.43 -6.14 8.44
C ASN A 168 -5.10 -5.53 7.98
N LYS A 169 -4.99 -5.19 6.69
CA LYS A 169 -3.85 -4.48 6.12
C LYS A 169 -4.33 -3.46 5.09
N ARG A 170 -3.66 -2.31 5.07
CA ARG A 170 -3.87 -1.24 4.11
C ARG A 170 -2.57 -0.89 3.39
N GLN A 171 -2.70 -0.28 2.22
CA GLN A 171 -1.60 0.21 1.38
C GLN A 171 -1.91 1.62 0.86
N GLY A 172 -1.05 2.20 0.04
CA GLY A 172 -1.31 3.52 -0.54
C GLY A 172 -1.04 4.64 0.45
N GLY A 173 -1.75 5.76 0.32
CA GLY A 173 -1.60 6.93 1.18
C GLY A 173 -0.49 7.88 0.72
N VAL A 174 -0.53 9.11 1.25
CA VAL A 174 0.42 10.18 0.93
C VAL A 174 1.10 10.63 2.22
N ILE A 175 2.43 10.77 2.16
CA ILE A 175 3.23 11.28 3.27
C ILE A 175 4.06 12.46 2.75
N LEU A 176 3.88 13.64 3.33
CA LEU A 176 4.65 14.83 3.00
C LEU A 176 5.58 15.16 4.16
N GLY A 177 6.87 15.35 3.88
CA GLY A 177 7.86 15.69 4.89
C GLY A 177 8.76 16.82 4.44
N GLY A 178 9.12 17.73 5.35
CA GLY A 178 10.25 18.63 5.10
C GLY A 178 11.56 17.84 4.94
N ASN A 179 11.69 16.76 5.71
CA ASN A 179 12.74 15.76 5.63
C ASN A 179 12.15 14.40 6.07
N ILE A 180 12.35 13.34 5.28
CA ILE A 180 11.86 12.00 5.59
C ILE A 180 13.07 11.08 5.78
N ALA A 181 13.14 10.41 6.93
CA ALA A 181 14.25 9.49 7.20
C ALA A 181 14.30 8.37 6.15
N PRO A 182 15.48 8.03 5.56
CA PRO A 182 15.57 7.13 4.41
C PRO A 182 14.94 5.74 4.60
N ILE A 183 15.07 5.17 5.80
CA ILE A 183 14.48 3.87 6.11
C ILE A 183 12.95 3.96 6.08
N PHE A 184 12.38 5.04 6.63
CA PHE A 184 10.94 5.25 6.64
C PHE A 184 10.41 5.53 5.23
N PHE A 185 11.16 6.31 4.44
CA PHE A 185 10.87 6.58 3.03
C PHE A 185 10.72 5.28 2.23
N ASN A 186 11.75 4.43 2.23
CA ASN A 186 11.72 3.13 1.54
C ASN A 186 10.57 2.24 2.04
N THR A 187 10.35 2.22 3.36
CA THR A 187 9.29 1.41 3.96
C THR A 187 7.88 1.87 3.54
N ALA A 188 7.71 3.18 3.30
CA ALA A 188 6.49 3.76 2.76
C ALA A 188 6.29 3.38 1.29
N GLU A 189 7.31 3.51 0.45
CA GLU A 189 7.28 3.09 -0.97
C GLU A 189 6.99 1.58 -1.12
N ASP A 190 7.68 0.74 -0.35
CA ASP A 190 7.47 -0.72 -0.32
C ASP A 190 6.04 -1.10 0.11
N SER A 191 5.37 -0.21 0.87
CA SER A 191 3.98 -0.39 1.29
C SER A 191 2.97 0.26 0.31
N GLY A 192 3.45 0.71 -0.85
CA GLY A 192 2.66 1.33 -1.92
C GLY A 192 2.24 2.77 -1.64
N ALA A 193 2.81 3.44 -0.64
CA ALA A 193 2.53 4.84 -0.34
C ALA A 193 3.35 5.79 -1.25
N LEU A 194 2.98 7.06 -1.27
CA LEU A 194 3.69 8.13 -1.96
C LEU A 194 4.36 9.08 -0.94
N PRO A 195 5.58 8.79 -0.47
CA PRO A 195 6.36 9.73 0.33
C PRO A 195 6.99 10.82 -0.56
N ILE A 196 6.85 12.09 -0.17
CA ILE A 196 7.37 13.25 -0.90
C ILE A 196 8.10 14.16 0.08
N GLU A 197 9.35 14.48 -0.22
CA GLU A 197 10.08 15.54 0.46
C GLU A 197 9.76 16.89 -0.20
N CYS A 198 9.16 17.82 0.54
CA CYS A 198 8.77 19.14 0.05
C CYS A 198 8.69 20.17 1.19
N ASP A 199 8.60 21.46 0.87
CA ASP A 199 8.31 22.47 1.89
C ASP A 199 6.88 22.27 2.44
N VAL A 200 6.80 22.07 3.76
CA VAL A 200 5.54 21.83 4.48
C VAL A 200 5.21 22.96 5.46
N GLN A 201 6.02 24.04 5.52
CA GLN A 201 5.86 25.09 6.53
C GLN A 201 4.48 25.74 6.50
N GLN A 202 3.95 25.96 5.30
CA GLN A 202 2.65 26.63 5.10
C GLN A 202 1.44 25.68 5.18
N LEU A 203 1.66 24.37 5.24
CA LEU A 203 0.58 23.39 5.37
C LEU A 203 0.11 23.32 6.83
N ASN A 204 -1.20 23.29 7.04
CA ASN A 204 -1.82 23.17 8.35
C ASN A 204 -2.86 22.04 8.35
N THR A 205 -3.09 21.45 9.53
CA THR A 205 -4.12 20.42 9.66
C THR A 205 -5.49 20.97 9.26
N GLY A 206 -6.17 20.28 8.35
CA GLY A 206 -7.45 20.69 7.78
C GLY A 206 -7.36 21.37 6.41
N ASP A 207 -6.17 21.78 5.97
CA ASP A 207 -6.00 22.29 4.61
C ASP A 207 -6.36 21.20 3.59
N VAL A 208 -7.03 21.60 2.52
CA VAL A 208 -7.29 20.73 1.36
C VAL A 208 -6.33 21.17 0.27
N ILE A 209 -5.48 20.24 -0.17
CA ILE A 209 -4.46 20.52 -1.18
C ILE A 209 -4.58 19.54 -2.34
N THR A 210 -4.14 19.96 -3.51
CA THR A 210 -4.00 19.10 -4.69
C THR A 210 -2.53 18.91 -5.03
N ILE A 211 -2.12 17.65 -5.11
CA ILE A 211 -0.78 17.21 -5.49
C ILE A 211 -0.85 16.84 -6.97
N TYR A 212 0.06 17.37 -7.78
CA TYR A 212 0.25 17.03 -9.18
C TYR A 212 1.56 16.24 -9.34
N PRO A 213 1.54 14.90 -9.22
CA PRO A 213 2.77 14.10 -9.10
C PRO A 213 3.70 14.25 -10.30
N TYR A 214 3.14 14.29 -11.51
CA TYR A 214 3.92 14.40 -12.75
C TYR A 214 4.47 15.81 -13.00
N GLU A 215 3.86 16.83 -12.40
CA GLU A 215 4.32 18.23 -12.51
C GLU A 215 5.27 18.64 -11.39
N GLY A 216 5.35 17.86 -10.30
CA GLY A 216 6.13 18.21 -9.12
C GLY A 216 5.58 19.43 -8.37
N LYS A 217 4.25 19.57 -8.29
CA LYS A 217 3.58 20.73 -7.69
C LYS A 217 2.55 20.33 -6.64
N ILE A 218 2.42 21.18 -5.63
CA ILE A 218 1.37 21.10 -4.60
C ILE A 218 0.70 22.47 -4.55
N VAL A 219 -0.62 22.51 -4.60
CA VAL A 219 -1.43 23.73 -4.53
C VAL A 219 -2.52 23.59 -3.47
N ASN A 220 -2.93 24.72 -2.89
CA ASN A 220 -4.11 24.84 -2.04
C ASN A 220 -5.24 25.46 -2.87
#